data_AF-A0A7Y2LVJ8-F1
#
_entry.id   AF-A0A7Y2LVJ8-F1
#
_cell.length_a   1.000
_cell.length_b   1.000
_cell.length_c   1.000
_cell.angle_alpha   90.00
_cell.angle_beta   90.00
_cell.angle_gamma   90.00
#
_symmetry.space_group_name_H-M   'P 1'
#
loop_
_entity.id
_entity.type
_entity.pdbx_description
1 polymer ?
#
loop_
_entity_poly.entity_id
_entity_poly.type
_entity_poly.pdbx_seq_one_letter_code
_entity_poly.pdbx_strand_id
1 'polypeptide(L)'
;MNKLFTLMALVALVGCAEKKPLTAEEQWKGYCTSVGNAANTIMYDRQNAIDKAAALEHANKIEDATTKTFILDIIEQVYALPLAEITADPQASRNQFKQKITEKCIATPHDKMPDYKLF
;
A
#
# COMPACT_ATOMS: atom_id res chain seq x y z
N MET A 1 3.06 38.69 -43.60
CA MET A 1 4.42 38.10 -43.51
C MET A 1 4.87 38.24 -42.07
N ASN A 2 4.68 37.21 -41.25
CA ASN A 2 5.68 36.15 -40.99
C ASN A 2 6.90 36.76 -40.29
N LYS A 3 7.25 36.45 -39.03
CA LYS A 3 7.61 35.10 -38.54
C LYS A 3 7.69 35.03 -36.99
N LEU A 4 6.95 35.85 -36.23
CA LEU A 4 7.17 35.94 -34.78
C LEU A 4 6.31 35.01 -33.90
N PHE A 5 5.38 34.25 -34.48
CA PHE A 5 4.50 33.33 -33.72
C PHE A 5 5.02 31.89 -33.66
N THR A 6 6.15 31.59 -34.31
CA THR A 6 6.64 30.22 -34.48
C THR A 6 7.57 29.71 -33.36
N LEU A 7 7.99 30.56 -32.42
CA LEU A 7 8.95 30.16 -31.37
C LEU A 7 8.32 29.73 -30.03
N MET A 8 7.02 29.96 -29.82
CA MET A 8 6.36 29.60 -28.56
C MET A 8 5.74 28.19 -28.53
N ALA A 9 5.63 27.53 -29.69
CA ALA A 9 5.06 26.18 -29.78
C ALA A 9 6.04 25.05 -29.43
N LEU A 10 7.35 25.33 -29.34
CA LEU A 10 8.37 24.30 -29.06
C LEU A 10 8.65 24.09 -27.56
N VAL A 11 8.24 25.00 -26.69
CA VAL A 11 8.43 24.85 -25.23
C VAL A 11 7.32 23.99 -24.59
N ALA A 12 6.22 23.76 -25.30
CA ALA A 12 5.14 22.89 -24.82
C ALA A 12 5.44 21.38 -24.98
N LEU A 13 6.47 20.99 -25.73
CA LEU A 13 6.82 19.58 -25.98
C LEU A 13 7.86 19.01 -24.99
N VAL A 14 8.48 19.83 -24.15
CA VAL A 14 9.29 19.35 -23.00
C VAL A 14 8.44 19.04 -21.76
N GLY A 15 7.12 19.20 -21.84
CA GLY A 15 6.17 18.87 -20.77
C GLY A 15 5.85 17.37 -20.64
N CYS A 16 6.38 16.51 -21.50
CA CYS A 16 6.34 15.05 -21.37
C CYS A 16 7.77 14.51 -21.23
N ALA A 17 8.50 14.97 -20.21
CA ALA A 17 9.57 14.15 -19.68
C ALA A 17 8.90 12.88 -19.12
N GLU A 18 9.05 11.75 -19.82
CA GLU A 18 8.67 10.44 -19.31
C GLU A 18 9.18 10.34 -17.87
N LYS A 19 8.29 10.09 -16.90
CA LYS A 19 8.69 9.96 -15.50
C LYS A 19 9.84 8.97 -15.44
N LYS A 20 10.97 9.39 -14.86
CA LYS A 20 12.11 8.50 -14.63
C LYS A 20 11.58 7.21 -13.98
N PRO A 21 11.90 6.02 -14.52
CA PRO A 21 11.47 4.78 -13.89
C PRO A 21 12.00 4.73 -12.46
N LEU A 22 11.13 4.33 -11.53
CA LEU A 22 11.48 4.22 -10.12
C LEU A 22 12.62 3.22 -9.93
N THR A 23 13.53 3.49 -8.99
CA THR A 23 14.54 2.52 -8.57
C THR A 23 13.88 1.32 -7.89
N ALA A 24 14.58 0.19 -7.78
CA ALA A 24 14.07 -0.97 -7.05
C ALA A 24 13.68 -0.64 -5.60
N GLU A 25 14.47 0.21 -4.93
CA GLU A 25 14.17 0.67 -3.56
C GLU A 25 12.91 1.55 -3.51
N GLU A 26 12.72 2.43 -4.49
CA GLU A 26 11.52 3.28 -4.58
C GLU A 26 10.26 2.44 -4.89
N GLN A 27 10.40 1.43 -5.75
CA GLN A 27 9.33 0.47 -6.03
C GLN A 27 8.98 -0.34 -4.78
N TRP A 28 9.99 -0.84 -4.05
CA TRP A 28 9.80 -1.58 -2.81
C TRP A 28 9.12 -0.72 -1.73
N LYS A 29 9.57 0.53 -1.57
CA LYS A 29 8.94 1.49 -0.66
C LYS A 29 7.49 1.76 -1.06
N GLY A 30 7.20 1.87 -2.36
CA GLY A 30 5.84 1.99 -2.89
C GLY A 30 4.98 0.78 -2.52
N TYR A 31 5.51 -0.44 -2.72
CA TYR A 31 4.85 -1.69 -2.32
C TYR A 31 4.54 -1.72 -0.83
N CYS A 32 5.52 -1.44 0.02
CA CYS A 32 5.33 -1.45 1.46
C CYS A 32 4.35 -0.38 1.95
N THR A 33 4.23 0.74 1.23
CA THR A 33 3.17 1.73 1.49
C THR A 33 1.79 1.14 1.23
N SER A 34 1.61 0.38 0.14
CA SER A 34 0.36 -0.33 -0.15
C SER A 34 0.07 -1.44 0.86
N VAL A 35 1.08 -2.18 1.32
CA VAL A 35 0.91 -3.17 2.42
C VAL A 35 0.46 -2.48 3.71
N GLY A 36 1.03 -1.32 4.04
CA GLY A 36 0.57 -0.49 5.16
C GLY A 36 -0.86 0.02 4.99
N ASN A 37 -1.27 0.39 3.77
CA ASN A 37 -2.66 0.77 3.48
C ASN A 37 -3.60 -0.43 3.70
N ALA A 38 -3.23 -1.62 3.24
CA ALA A 38 -4.02 -2.82 3.47
C ALA A 38 -4.19 -3.11 4.98
N ALA A 39 -3.14 -2.91 5.78
CA ALA A 39 -3.23 -3.00 7.24
C ALA A 39 -4.21 -1.99 7.86
N ASN A 40 -4.26 -0.77 7.33
CA ASN A 40 -5.23 0.24 7.74
C ASN A 40 -6.66 -0.23 7.44
N THR A 41 -6.91 -0.72 6.23
CA THR A 41 -8.21 -1.21 5.77
C THR A 41 -8.67 -2.44 6.56
N ILE A 42 -7.79 -3.42 6.78
CA ILE A 42 -8.13 -4.64 7.54
C ILE A 42 -8.47 -4.29 9.00
N MET A 43 -7.77 -3.34 9.61
CA MET A 43 -8.13 -2.85 10.94
C MET A 43 -9.46 -2.09 10.92
N TYR A 44 -9.71 -1.28 9.88
CA TYR A 44 -11.02 -0.64 9.68
C TYR A 44 -12.14 -1.67 9.59
N ASP A 45 -11.98 -2.72 8.78
CA ASP A 45 -12.94 -3.80 8.64
C ASP A 45 -13.22 -4.49 9.98
N ARG A 46 -12.16 -4.76 10.75
CA ARG A 46 -12.29 -5.31 12.11
C ARG A 46 -13.07 -4.40 13.05
N GLN A 47 -12.79 -3.10 13.03
CA GLN A 47 -13.52 -2.10 13.82
C GLN A 47 -15.00 -2.01 13.41
N ASN A 48 -15.33 -2.38 12.16
CA ASN A 48 -16.69 -2.42 11.61
C ASN A 48 -17.29 -3.83 11.58
N ALA A 49 -16.85 -4.70 12.48
CA ALA A 49 -17.41 -6.02 12.73
C ALA A 49 -17.35 -7.01 11.56
N ILE A 50 -16.45 -6.82 10.60
CA ILE A 50 -16.06 -7.90 9.68
C ILE A 50 -15.42 -9.02 10.50
N ASP A 51 -15.81 -10.24 10.21
CA ASP A 51 -15.29 -11.42 10.89
C ASP A 51 -13.97 -11.91 10.26
N LYS A 52 -13.20 -12.65 11.06
CA LYS A 52 -11.89 -13.15 10.65
C LYS A 52 -11.98 -14.10 9.46
N ALA A 53 -13.02 -14.93 9.39
CA ALA A 53 -13.17 -15.91 8.33
C ALA A 53 -13.41 -15.23 6.98
N ALA A 54 -14.25 -14.19 6.94
CA ALA A 54 -14.48 -13.37 5.75
C ALA A 54 -13.20 -12.65 5.29
N ALA A 55 -12.43 -12.08 6.23
CA ALA A 55 -11.15 -11.47 5.92
C ALA A 55 -10.14 -12.50 5.33
N LEU A 56 -10.06 -13.69 5.94
CA LEU A 56 -9.22 -14.79 5.44
C LEU A 56 -9.69 -15.31 4.08
N GLU A 57 -10.99 -15.43 3.84
CA GLU A 57 -11.53 -15.84 2.54
C GLU A 57 -11.12 -14.85 1.44
N HIS A 58 -11.21 -13.55 1.72
CA HIS A 58 -10.78 -12.52 0.79
C HIS A 58 -9.26 -12.58 0.54
N ALA A 59 -8.45 -12.66 1.60
CA ALA A 59 -7.00 -12.75 1.50
C ALA A 59 -6.53 -14.00 0.75
N ASN A 60 -7.28 -15.10 0.81
CA ASN A 60 -6.94 -16.33 0.12
C ASN A 60 -7.01 -16.24 -1.42
N LYS A 61 -7.70 -15.22 -1.95
CA LYS A 61 -7.82 -14.93 -3.38
C LYS A 61 -6.58 -14.21 -3.95
N ILE A 62 -5.64 -13.79 -3.10
CA ILE A 62 -4.38 -13.19 -3.52
C ILE A 62 -3.47 -14.26 -4.11
N GLU A 63 -2.98 -14.05 -5.33
CA GLU A 63 -2.13 -14.99 -6.05
C GLU A 63 -0.66 -14.86 -5.69
N ASP A 64 -0.16 -13.62 -5.55
CA ASP A 64 1.22 -13.36 -5.18
C ASP A 64 1.51 -13.83 -3.74
N ALA A 65 2.47 -14.76 -3.60
CA ALA A 65 2.75 -15.43 -2.33
C ALA A 65 3.30 -14.47 -1.26
N THR A 66 4.12 -13.50 -1.65
CA THR A 66 4.70 -12.50 -0.74
C THR A 66 3.60 -11.62 -0.16
N THR A 67 2.76 -11.06 -1.04
CA THR A 67 1.62 -10.22 -0.69
C THR A 67 0.63 -11.00 0.17
N LYS A 68 0.28 -12.22 -0.25
CA LYS A 68 -0.60 -13.10 0.53
C LYS A 68 -0.06 -13.34 1.94
N THR A 69 1.25 -13.58 2.08
CA THR A 69 1.90 -13.79 3.38
C THR A 69 1.77 -12.56 4.27
N PHE A 70 2.04 -11.36 3.76
CA PHE A 70 1.86 -10.12 4.50
C PHE A 70 0.41 -9.91 4.93
N ILE A 71 -0.55 -10.09 4.01
CA ILE A 71 -1.97 -9.87 4.31
C ILE A 71 -2.49 -10.88 5.35
N LEU A 72 -2.10 -12.15 5.27
CA LEU A 72 -2.47 -13.15 6.28
C LEU A 72 -1.87 -12.80 7.65
N ASP A 73 -0.60 -12.41 7.73
CA ASP A 73 0.05 -11.96 8.97
C ASP A 73 -0.62 -10.70 9.56
N ILE A 74 -1.02 -9.76 8.71
CA ILE A 74 -1.78 -8.56 9.11
C ILE A 74 -3.13 -8.95 9.72
N ILE A 75 -3.88 -9.85 9.08
CA ILE A 75 -5.16 -10.34 9.60
C ILE A 75 -4.96 -11.02 10.96
N GLU A 76 -3.98 -11.89 11.09
CA GLU A 76 -3.68 -12.54 12.38
C GLU A 76 -3.38 -11.51 13.48
N GLN A 77 -2.53 -10.52 13.19
CA GLN A 77 -2.20 -9.46 14.15
C GLN A 77 -3.41 -8.59 14.51
N VAL A 78 -4.20 -8.14 13.55
CA VAL A 78 -5.37 -7.27 13.79
C VAL A 78 -6.41 -7.99 14.64
N TYR A 79 -6.69 -9.26 14.34
CA TYR A 79 -7.71 -10.03 15.05
C TYR A 79 -7.25 -10.55 16.42
N ALA A 80 -5.95 -10.49 16.72
CA ALA A 80 -5.41 -10.72 18.05
C ALA A 80 -5.54 -9.51 18.98
N LEU A 81 -5.76 -8.30 18.45
CA LEU A 81 -5.93 -7.09 19.25
C LEU A 81 -7.31 -7.09 19.94
N PRO A 82 -7.39 -6.70 21.22
CA PRO A 82 -8.67 -6.49 21.89
C PRO A 82 -9.49 -5.43 21.17
N LEU A 83 -10.75 -5.75 20.84
CA LEU A 83 -11.62 -4.83 20.07
C LEU A 83 -11.76 -3.48 20.78
N ALA A 84 -11.92 -3.49 22.10
CA ALA A 84 -12.04 -2.27 22.91
C ALA A 84 -10.84 -1.32 22.75
N GLU A 85 -9.62 -1.85 22.65
CA GLU A 85 -8.40 -1.05 22.50
C GLU A 85 -8.35 -0.36 21.13
N ILE A 86 -8.68 -1.09 20.06
CA ILE A 86 -8.64 -0.55 18.70
C ILE A 86 -9.87 0.30 18.37
N THR A 87 -10.93 0.29 19.18
CA THR A 87 -12.10 1.16 18.97
C THR A 87 -12.11 2.40 19.86
N ALA A 88 -11.22 2.50 20.86
CA ALA A 88 -11.14 3.68 21.74
C ALA A 88 -10.70 4.94 20.98
N ASP A 89 -9.70 4.81 20.10
CA ASP A 89 -9.36 5.80 19.07
C ASP A 89 -9.13 5.06 17.73
N PRO A 90 -10.19 4.92 16.91
CA PRO A 90 -10.14 4.11 15.71
C PRO A 90 -9.14 4.63 14.68
N GLN A 91 -8.99 5.96 14.55
CA GLN A 91 -8.09 6.54 13.56
C GLN A 91 -6.63 6.43 14.01
N ALA A 92 -6.35 6.71 15.28
CA ALA A 92 -4.98 6.61 15.80
C ALA A 92 -4.48 5.16 15.75
N SER A 93 -5.28 4.19 16.19
CA SER A 93 -4.93 2.76 16.14
C SER A 93 -4.63 2.31 14.71
N ARG A 94 -5.48 2.68 13.74
CA ARG A 94 -5.26 2.40 12.31
C ARG A 94 -3.97 3.02 11.78
N ASN A 95 -3.67 4.27 12.15
CA ASN A 95 -2.46 4.96 11.70
C ASN A 95 -1.19 4.35 12.30
N GLN A 96 -1.20 4.05 13.60
CA GLN A 96 -0.09 3.40 14.30
C GLN A 96 0.20 2.02 13.70
N PHE A 97 -0.85 1.23 13.48
CA PHE A 97 -0.70 -0.11 12.92
C PHE A 97 -0.23 -0.07 11.45
N LYS A 98 -0.78 0.83 10.62
CA LYS A 98 -0.28 1.09 9.26
C LYS A 98 1.22 1.40 9.24
N GLN A 99 1.67 2.29 10.13
CA GLN A 99 3.09 2.68 10.19
C GLN A 99 3.97 1.47 10.57
N LYS A 100 3.60 0.76 11.64
CA LYS A 100 4.29 -0.46 12.08
C LYS A 100 4.43 -1.48 10.94
N ILE A 101 3.36 -1.72 10.19
CA ILE A 101 3.36 -2.69 9.09
C ILE A 101 4.20 -2.20 7.90
N THR A 102 4.11 -0.91 7.55
CA THR A 102 4.95 -0.30 6.50
C THR A 102 6.43 -0.49 6.83
N GLU A 103 6.83 -0.18 8.08
CA GLU A 103 8.21 -0.30 8.54
C GLU A 103 8.67 -1.77 8.57
N LYS A 104 7.83 -2.70 9.05
CA LYS A 104 8.10 -4.15 9.00
C LYS A 104 8.34 -4.62 7.56
N CYS A 105 7.51 -4.19 6.62
CA CYS A 105 7.68 -4.54 5.21
C CYS A 105 8.99 -3.98 4.65
N ILE A 106 9.31 -2.71 4.90
CA ILE A 106 10.56 -2.08 4.43
C ILE A 106 11.79 -2.85 4.93
N ALA A 107 11.77 -3.30 6.19
CA ALA A 107 12.85 -4.07 6.80
C ALA A 107 12.90 -5.55 6.38
N THR A 108 11.88 -6.04 5.66
CA THR A 108 11.83 -7.43 5.21
C THR A 108 12.74 -7.62 3.99
N PRO A 109 13.68 -8.58 4.03
CA PRO A 109 14.50 -8.90 2.87
C PRO A 109 13.62 -9.32 1.67
N HIS A 110 13.98 -8.84 0.48
CA HIS A 110 13.28 -9.15 -0.76
C HIS A 110 14.28 -9.29 -1.91
N ASP A 111 14.11 -10.34 -2.70
CA ASP A 111 14.96 -10.60 -3.88
C ASP A 111 14.27 -10.17 -5.18
N LYS A 112 12.94 -10.06 -5.17
CA LYS A 112 12.10 -9.74 -6.32
C LYS A 112 10.93 -8.88 -5.90
N MET A 113 10.51 -7.98 -6.79
CA MET A 113 9.28 -7.22 -6.61
C MET A 113 8.07 -8.16 -6.71
N PRO A 114 7.14 -8.13 -5.73
CA PRO A 114 5.85 -8.81 -5.81
C PRO A 114 5.05 -8.32 -7.03
N ASP A 115 4.25 -9.22 -7.61
CA ASP A 115 3.23 -8.80 -8.58
C ASP A 115 1.97 -8.38 -7.82
N TYR A 116 1.85 -7.08 -7.56
CA TYR A 116 0.81 -6.55 -6.68
C TYR A 116 0.03 -5.43 -7.34
N LYS A 117 -1.28 -5.41 -7.07
CA LYS A 117 -2.14 -4.27 -7.38
C LYS A 117 -2.06 -3.27 -6.24
N LEU A 118 -2.07 -1.99 -6.57
CA LEU A 118 -2.17 -0.93 -5.56
C LEU A 118 -3.51 -1.07 -4.81
N PHE A 119 -3.43 -1.15 -3.49
CA PHE A 119 -4.57 -1.16 -2.56
C PHE A 119 -4.94 0.25 -2.12
#